data_AF-A0A956J0R2-F1
#
_entry.id   AF-A0A956J0R2-F1
#
_cell.length_a   1.000
_cell.length_b   1.000
_cell.length_c   1.000
_cell.angle_alpha   90.00
_cell.angle_beta   90.00
_cell.angle_gamma   90.00
#
_symmetry.space_group_name_H-M   'P 1'
#
loop_
_entity.id
_entity.type
_entity.pdbx_description
1 polymer ?
#
loop_
_entity_poly.entity_id
_entity_poly.type
_entity_poly.pdbx_seq_one_letter_code
_entity_poly.pdbx_strand_id
1 'polypeptide(L)'
;VTGGESDEISIGNLADVAQSTGVEAGALFSYRLANKLQLRAHGSALVPFTSQAVEARRLTWFDEAGSPGSGTSYGRSGVRLTNTSGQTLPTGPVSIYERTGFSGETGIPRLKPKERAFMNFGVDLDVELEFDPEFRSKPVEDLKKVRFENGVMIEHYVQRSEAAYVLTNRSGAPRDVYLALNIVKNSKVQGADELDFDLESDKPLAVFAAQAKSKSQRKLVIEQALQRRSPLYSLDVNGMKELAKKPELTDGERKILGEAVLLLELVEKVSTALSDANKEVERIQSDLERMREHLKALGDKSGSPAGANPIVTRILELEDRLSKQRRAVETLEDSQREKRDDVKKKLETLGED
;
A
#
# COMPACT_ATOMS: atom_id res chain seq x y z
N VAL A 1 9.57 1.65 -1.47
CA VAL A 1 9.01 0.77 -2.52
C VAL A 1 7.60 0.38 -2.09
N THR A 2 6.60 1.09 -2.58
CA THR A 2 5.19 0.75 -2.33
C THR A 2 4.74 -0.18 -3.45
N GLY A 3 4.35 -1.40 -3.10
CA GLY A 3 3.76 -2.33 -4.07
C GLY A 3 2.38 -1.83 -4.48
N GLY A 4 2.11 -1.77 -5.79
CA GLY A 4 0.79 -1.47 -6.34
C GLY A 4 0.10 -2.75 -6.82
N GLU A 5 -1.18 -2.65 -7.17
CA GLU A 5 -1.88 -3.70 -7.91
C GLU A 5 -1.23 -3.91 -9.28
N SER A 6 -1.02 -5.16 -9.68
CA SER A 6 -0.50 -5.48 -11.01
C SER A 6 -1.60 -5.29 -12.07
N ASP A 7 -1.27 -4.55 -13.12
CA ASP A 7 -2.09 -4.33 -14.32
C ASP A 7 -1.85 -5.38 -15.42
N GLU A 8 -0.87 -6.27 -15.24
CA GLU A 8 -0.36 -7.17 -16.29
C GLU A 8 -0.49 -8.64 -15.94
N ILE A 9 -0.81 -8.95 -14.67
CA ILE A 9 -1.15 -10.28 -14.21
C ILE A 9 -2.55 -10.19 -13.67
N SER A 10 -3.48 -11.05 -14.11
CA SER A 10 -4.83 -11.12 -13.53
C SER A 10 -5.01 -12.48 -12.86
N ILE A 11 -5.26 -12.50 -11.55
CA ILE A 11 -5.51 -13.72 -10.76
C ILE A 11 -6.92 -13.77 -10.15
N GLY A 12 -7.65 -12.65 -10.17
CA GLY A 12 -9.01 -12.53 -9.66
C GLY A 12 -9.53 -11.10 -9.74
N ASN A 13 -10.78 -10.88 -9.37
CA ASN A 13 -11.35 -9.56 -9.17
C ASN A 13 -12.36 -9.59 -8.01
N LEU A 14 -11.91 -9.20 -6.81
CA LEU A 14 -12.78 -9.20 -5.63
C LEU A 14 -13.84 -8.10 -5.68
N ALA A 15 -13.69 -7.06 -6.52
CA ALA A 15 -14.71 -6.03 -6.69
C ALA A 15 -15.93 -6.54 -7.49
N ASP A 16 -15.76 -7.54 -8.36
CA ASP A 16 -16.88 -8.13 -9.12
C ASP A 16 -17.87 -8.89 -8.22
N VAL A 17 -17.46 -9.24 -7.00
CA VAL A 17 -18.34 -9.83 -5.98
C VAL A 17 -19.45 -8.83 -5.57
N ALA A 18 -19.25 -7.53 -5.81
CA ALA A 18 -20.13 -6.47 -5.34
C ALA A 18 -21.33 -6.15 -6.24
N GLN A 19 -21.52 -6.81 -7.39
CA GLN A 19 -22.39 -6.28 -8.45
C GLN A 19 -23.82 -5.96 -7.99
N SER A 20 -24.11 -4.66 -7.85
CA SER A 20 -25.45 -4.10 -7.85
C SER A 20 -25.53 -3.02 -8.93
N THR A 21 -26.32 -3.28 -9.98
CA THR A 21 -26.55 -2.34 -11.07
C THR A 21 -27.75 -1.45 -10.74
N GLY A 22 -27.51 -0.20 -10.36
CA GLY A 22 -28.54 0.84 -10.20
C GLY A 22 -28.46 1.84 -11.35
N VAL A 23 -29.43 1.81 -12.27
CA VAL A 23 -29.53 2.81 -13.35
C VAL A 23 -30.08 4.11 -12.78
N GLU A 24 -29.36 5.21 -13.00
CA GLU A 24 -29.72 6.55 -12.55
C GLU A 24 -30.61 7.26 -13.57
N ALA A 25 -31.73 7.82 -13.10
CA ALA A 25 -32.51 8.80 -13.84
C ALA A 25 -32.95 9.92 -12.88
N GLY A 26 -32.18 11.01 -12.84
CA GLY A 26 -32.57 12.28 -12.23
C GLY A 26 -32.10 12.50 -10.78
N ALA A 27 -31.60 13.70 -10.50
CA ALA A 27 -31.15 14.15 -9.18
C ALA A 27 -32.29 14.49 -8.20
N LEU A 28 -33.55 14.33 -8.62
CA LEU A 28 -34.75 14.67 -7.86
C LEU A 28 -35.58 13.41 -7.60
N PHE A 29 -35.78 13.06 -6.33
CA PHE A 29 -36.60 11.93 -5.91
C PHE A 29 -37.95 12.44 -5.40
N SER A 30 -39.03 11.96 -6.01
CA SER A 30 -40.39 12.18 -5.50
C SER A 30 -40.88 10.91 -4.81
N TYR A 31 -41.24 10.99 -3.54
CA TYR A 31 -41.91 9.91 -2.82
C TYR A 31 -43.41 9.95 -3.14
N ARG A 32 -43.94 8.86 -3.71
CA ARG A 32 -45.37 8.72 -3.98
C ARG A 32 -46.01 7.95 -2.84
N LEU A 33 -46.95 8.59 -2.14
CA LEU A 33 -47.79 7.91 -1.15
C LEU A 33 -48.73 6.92 -1.86
N ALA A 34 -48.88 5.73 -1.29
CA ALA A 34 -49.80 4.71 -1.83
C ALA A 34 -51.27 5.18 -1.78
N ASN A 35 -51.62 5.93 -0.73
CA ASN A 35 -52.97 6.46 -0.50
C ASN A 35 -52.97 7.99 -0.53
N LYS A 36 -54.08 8.57 -1.03
CA LYS A 36 -54.30 10.02 -0.98
C LYS A 36 -54.49 10.46 0.47
N LEU A 37 -53.93 11.61 0.82
CA LEU A 37 -54.11 12.24 2.12
C LEU A 37 -54.98 13.50 1.97
N GLN A 38 -55.97 13.66 2.84
CA GLN A 38 -56.75 14.90 2.92
C GLN A 38 -56.16 15.81 4.00
N LEU A 39 -55.68 16.99 3.62
CA LEU A 39 -55.18 18.02 4.53
C LEU A 39 -56.13 19.22 4.53
N ARG A 40 -56.49 19.70 5.72
CA ARG A 40 -57.23 20.96 5.87
C ARG A 40 -56.32 22.16 5.62
N ALA A 41 -56.91 23.32 5.32
CA ALA A 41 -56.15 24.57 5.23
C ALA A 41 -55.34 24.80 6.52
N HIS A 42 -54.05 25.14 6.36
CA HIS A 42 -53.08 25.28 7.46
C HIS A 42 -52.84 24.00 8.29
N GLY A 43 -53.17 22.82 7.75
CA GLY A 43 -52.84 21.53 8.37
C GLY A 43 -51.51 20.97 7.88
N SER A 44 -50.70 20.46 8.80
CA SER A 44 -49.52 19.63 8.52
C SER A 44 -49.80 18.17 8.87
N ALA A 45 -49.13 17.25 8.18
CA ALA A 45 -49.13 15.84 8.55
C ALA A 45 -47.72 15.28 8.47
N LEU A 46 -47.37 14.47 9.46
CA LEU A 46 -46.21 13.60 9.42
C LEU A 46 -46.68 12.26 8.83
N VAL A 47 -46.19 11.96 7.63
CA VAL A 47 -46.55 10.73 6.91
C VAL A 47 -45.31 9.85 6.84
N PRO A 48 -45.41 8.55 7.14
CA PRO A 48 -44.30 7.64 6.91
C PRO A 48 -43.97 7.64 5.41
N PHE A 49 -42.72 7.98 5.06
CA PHE A 49 -42.33 8.08 3.65
C PHE A 49 -42.23 6.69 3.00
N THR A 50 -41.79 5.67 3.75
CA THR A 50 -41.77 4.26 3.33
C THR A 50 -42.00 3.32 4.51
N SER A 51 -42.84 2.30 4.32
CA SER A 51 -42.91 1.11 5.19
C SER A 51 -42.75 -0.11 4.28
N GLN A 52 -41.52 -0.34 3.82
CA GLN A 52 -41.16 -1.45 2.95
C GLN A 52 -40.15 -2.33 3.66
N ALA A 53 -40.28 -3.65 3.47
CA ALA A 53 -39.27 -4.58 3.93
C ALA A 53 -37.98 -4.35 3.12
N VAL A 54 -36.86 -4.38 3.83
CA VAL A 54 -35.51 -4.36 3.28
C VAL A 54 -34.80 -5.62 3.74
N GLU A 55 -33.84 -6.10 2.96
CA GLU A 55 -33.02 -7.23 3.40
C GLU A 55 -31.95 -6.72 4.36
N ALA A 56 -31.85 -7.34 5.53
CA ALA A 56 -30.86 -7.01 6.54
C ALA A 56 -30.19 -8.30 7.04
N ARG A 57 -28.87 -8.36 6.95
CA ARG A 57 -28.06 -9.47 7.47
C ARG A 57 -27.22 -8.97 8.65
N ARG A 58 -27.50 -9.51 9.83
CA ARG A 58 -26.73 -9.23 11.05
C ARG A 58 -25.32 -9.81 10.93
N LEU A 59 -24.31 -9.04 11.31
CA LEU A 59 -22.90 -9.45 11.20
C LEU A 59 -22.03 -8.94 12.35
N THR A 60 -20.91 -9.60 12.59
CA THR A 60 -19.85 -9.09 13.46
C THR A 60 -18.66 -8.67 12.60
N TRP A 61 -18.33 -7.39 12.63
CA TRP A 61 -17.31 -6.77 11.79
C TRP A 61 -15.95 -6.69 12.50
N PHE A 62 -14.88 -6.97 11.75
CA PHE A 62 -13.50 -6.78 12.14
C PHE A 62 -12.74 -6.03 11.04
N ASP A 63 -12.17 -4.87 11.39
CA ASP A 63 -11.44 -4.00 10.46
C ASP A 63 -10.07 -4.59 10.06
N GLU A 64 -9.45 -5.30 11.00
CA GLU A 64 -8.24 -6.11 10.82
C GLU A 64 -8.27 -7.20 11.90
N ALA A 65 -8.17 -8.46 11.52
CA ALA A 65 -7.92 -9.52 12.48
C ALA A 65 -6.45 -9.46 12.83
N GLY A 66 -6.12 -8.74 13.91
CA GLY A 66 -4.79 -8.69 14.52
C GLY A 66 -3.65 -8.62 13.49
N SER A 67 -3.43 -7.45 12.87
CA SER A 67 -2.12 -7.16 12.29
C SER A 67 -1.03 -7.48 13.33
N PRO A 68 0.16 -7.98 12.95
CA PRO A 68 1.20 -8.33 13.90
C PRO A 68 1.52 -7.13 14.82
N GLY A 69 1.16 -7.22 16.10
CA GLY A 69 1.31 -6.15 17.09
C GLY A 69 0.00 -5.48 17.55
N SER A 70 -1.11 -5.69 16.85
CA SER A 70 -2.47 -5.40 17.29
C SER A 70 -2.98 -6.64 18.04
N GLY A 71 -3.27 -6.52 19.34
CA GLY A 71 -3.84 -7.61 20.15
C GLY A 71 -5.24 -8.06 19.70
N THR A 72 -5.97 -8.74 20.58
CA THR A 72 -7.36 -9.16 20.36
C THR A 72 -8.19 -7.98 19.83
N SER A 73 -8.70 -8.11 18.60
CA SER A 73 -9.65 -7.15 18.04
C SER A 73 -11.03 -7.47 18.60
N TYR A 74 -11.77 -6.46 19.03
CA TYR A 74 -13.14 -6.64 19.49
C TYR A 74 -14.09 -6.59 18.29
N GLY A 75 -14.98 -7.57 18.20
CA GLY A 75 -16.01 -7.59 17.16
C GLY A 75 -16.89 -6.35 17.26
N ARG A 76 -17.27 -5.78 16.12
CA ARG A 76 -18.25 -4.70 16.07
C ARG A 76 -19.57 -5.25 15.59
N SER A 77 -20.63 -5.00 16.34
CA SER A 77 -21.97 -5.33 15.92
C SER A 77 -22.35 -4.47 14.72
N GLY A 78 -22.66 -5.11 13.60
CA GLY A 78 -23.12 -4.44 12.38
C GLY A 78 -24.24 -5.15 11.65
N VAL A 79 -24.68 -4.53 10.57
CA VAL A 79 -25.69 -5.04 9.65
C VAL A 79 -25.27 -4.72 8.20
N ARG A 80 -25.38 -5.72 7.32
CA ARG A 80 -25.37 -5.53 5.87
C ARG A 80 -26.81 -5.30 5.43
N LEU A 81 -27.13 -4.08 5.03
CA LEU A 81 -28.45 -3.69 4.56
C LEU A 81 -28.45 -3.66 3.04
N THR A 82 -29.39 -4.36 2.40
CA THR A 82 -29.65 -4.26 0.96
C THR A 82 -31.00 -3.61 0.75
N ASN A 83 -31.03 -2.52 -0.03
CA ASN A 83 -32.27 -1.85 -0.39
C ASN A 83 -33.03 -2.67 -1.44
N THR A 84 -33.81 -3.65 -0.99
CA THR A 84 -34.71 -4.44 -1.84
C THR A 84 -36.03 -3.72 -2.16
N SER A 85 -36.18 -2.48 -1.68
CA SER A 85 -37.31 -1.61 -1.93
C SER A 85 -37.27 -1.03 -3.34
N GLY A 86 -38.40 -0.53 -3.84
CA GLY A 86 -38.49 0.13 -5.14
C GLY A 86 -38.07 1.62 -5.11
N GLN A 87 -37.72 2.14 -3.94
CA GLN A 87 -37.44 3.56 -3.71
C GLN A 87 -36.02 3.77 -3.17
N THR A 88 -35.48 4.97 -3.38
CA THR A 88 -34.22 5.36 -2.75
C THR A 88 -34.44 5.63 -1.27
N LEU A 89 -33.64 4.99 -0.42
CA LEU A 89 -33.59 5.29 1.00
C LEU A 89 -32.75 6.56 1.21
N PRO A 90 -33.25 7.58 1.92
CA PRO A 90 -32.47 8.78 2.23
C PRO A 90 -31.39 8.46 3.26
N THR A 91 -30.35 9.28 3.29
CA THR A 91 -29.38 9.25 4.38
C THR A 91 -30.00 9.80 5.67
N GLY A 92 -29.56 9.30 6.82
CA GLY A 92 -30.05 9.78 8.11
C GLY A 92 -29.66 8.87 9.27
N PRO A 93 -30.01 9.24 10.50
CA PRO A 93 -29.85 8.35 11.65
C PRO A 93 -30.86 7.20 11.58
N VAL A 94 -30.44 6.02 12.03
CA VAL A 94 -31.26 4.83 12.16
C VAL A 94 -31.07 4.21 13.55
N SER A 95 -32.18 3.84 14.18
CA SER A 95 -32.21 3.05 15.41
C SER A 95 -32.46 1.60 15.06
N ILE A 96 -31.62 0.70 15.58
CA ILE A 96 -31.66 -0.73 15.30
C ILE A 96 -32.30 -1.43 16.48
N TYR A 97 -33.31 -2.25 16.17
CA TYR A 97 -34.03 -3.07 17.14
C TYR A 97 -33.88 -4.54 16.76
N GLU A 98 -33.38 -5.34 17.70
CA GLU A 98 -33.43 -6.79 17.63
C GLU A 98 -34.65 -7.31 18.39
N ARG A 99 -34.88 -8.63 18.37
CA ARG A 99 -36.03 -9.26 19.04
C ARG A 99 -36.11 -8.96 20.54
N THR A 100 -34.97 -8.66 21.18
CA THR A 100 -34.85 -8.37 22.61
C THR A 100 -35.01 -6.89 22.95
N GLY A 101 -35.11 -6.01 21.96
CA GLY A 101 -35.27 -4.57 22.16
C GLY A 101 -34.27 -3.74 21.34
N PHE A 102 -34.02 -2.53 21.82
CA PHE A 102 -33.07 -1.60 21.21
C PHE A 102 -31.63 -2.14 21.30
N SER A 103 -30.93 -2.16 20.17
CA SER A 103 -29.57 -2.71 20.05
C SER A 103 -28.52 -1.65 19.74
N GLY A 104 -28.91 -0.49 19.24
CA GLY A 104 -28.00 0.62 18.98
C GLY A 104 -28.51 1.60 17.93
N GLU A 105 -27.68 2.59 17.66
CA GLU A 105 -27.93 3.63 16.65
C GLU A 105 -26.73 3.75 15.72
N THR A 106 -27.00 4.09 14.47
CA THR A 106 -25.97 4.36 13.47
C THR A 106 -26.52 5.28 12.39
N GLY A 107 -25.68 5.64 11.41
CA GLY A 107 -26.11 6.38 10.22
C GLY A 107 -26.33 5.42 9.06
N ILE A 108 -27.37 5.66 8.27
CA ILE A 108 -27.55 5.02 6.95
C ILE A 108 -27.08 5.97 5.85
N PRO A 109 -26.28 5.50 4.88
CA PRO A 109 -26.02 6.28 3.67
C PRO A 109 -27.27 6.32 2.79
N ARG A 110 -27.25 7.16 1.76
CA ARG A 110 -28.30 7.12 0.75
C ARG A 110 -28.16 5.84 -0.06
N LEU A 111 -29.22 5.03 -0.15
CA LEU A 111 -29.23 3.75 -0.87
C LEU A 111 -30.27 3.74 -1.99
N LYS A 112 -29.86 3.62 -3.24
CA LYS A 112 -30.77 3.37 -4.38
C LYS A 112 -31.30 1.93 -4.33
N PRO A 113 -32.38 1.61 -5.07
CA PRO A 113 -32.82 0.22 -5.21
C PRO A 113 -31.67 -0.70 -5.63
N LYS A 114 -31.56 -1.85 -4.97
CA LYS A 114 -30.52 -2.88 -5.11
C LYS A 114 -29.14 -2.54 -4.55
N GLU A 115 -28.89 -1.29 -4.15
CA GLU A 115 -27.64 -0.96 -3.45
C GLU A 115 -27.64 -1.52 -2.03
N ARG A 116 -26.43 -1.70 -1.49
CA ARG A 116 -26.20 -2.24 -0.16
C ARG A 116 -25.16 -1.42 0.59
N ALA A 117 -25.24 -1.43 1.91
CA ALA A 117 -24.23 -0.82 2.80
C ALA A 117 -24.00 -1.66 4.05
N PHE A 118 -22.79 -1.53 4.59
CA PHE A 118 -22.39 -2.10 5.87
C PHE A 118 -22.44 -1.00 6.93
N MET A 119 -23.11 -1.25 8.04
CA MET A 119 -23.23 -0.27 9.12
C MET A 119 -22.94 -0.93 10.47
N ASN A 120 -22.02 -0.33 11.22
CA ASN A 120 -21.71 -0.74 12.57
C ASN A 120 -22.50 0.11 13.57
N PHE A 121 -23.06 -0.52 14.60
CA PHE A 121 -23.95 0.12 15.57
C PHE A 121 -23.61 -0.21 17.04
N GLY A 122 -22.59 -1.04 17.27
CA GLY A 122 -22.17 -1.37 18.63
C GLY A 122 -20.94 -2.26 18.67
N VAL A 123 -20.61 -2.73 19.87
CA VAL A 123 -19.56 -3.73 20.12
C VAL A 123 -20.22 -5.09 20.29
N ASP A 124 -19.59 -6.16 19.81
CA ASP A 124 -19.99 -7.55 20.01
C ASP A 124 -18.95 -8.23 20.91
N LEU A 125 -19.22 -8.29 22.22
CA LEU A 125 -18.29 -8.83 23.21
C LEU A 125 -18.29 -10.37 23.27
N ASP A 126 -19.24 -11.01 22.60
CA ASP A 126 -19.35 -12.47 22.60
C ASP A 126 -18.53 -13.12 21.47
N VAL A 127 -17.99 -12.31 20.55
CA VAL A 127 -17.27 -12.79 19.37
C VAL A 127 -15.87 -12.22 19.36
N GLU A 128 -14.89 -13.11 19.35
CA GLU A 128 -13.47 -12.78 19.34
C GLU A 128 -12.84 -13.42 18.10
N LEU A 129 -11.97 -12.66 17.43
CA LEU A 129 -11.18 -13.13 16.29
C LEU A 129 -9.71 -12.81 16.56
N GLU A 130 -8.94 -13.84 16.83
CA GLU A 130 -7.52 -13.72 17.20
C GLU A 130 -6.64 -14.25 16.10
N PHE A 131 -5.57 -13.52 15.77
CA PHE A 131 -4.55 -14.01 14.86
C PHE A 131 -3.74 -15.12 15.53
N ASP A 132 -3.51 -16.22 14.80
CA ASP A 132 -2.69 -17.34 15.26
C ASP A 132 -1.24 -17.16 14.77
N PRO A 133 -0.30 -16.76 15.65
CA PRO A 133 1.07 -16.44 15.24
C PRO A 133 1.86 -17.67 14.77
N GLU A 134 1.46 -18.88 15.16
CA GLU A 134 2.14 -20.11 14.76
C GLU A 134 1.93 -20.44 13.28
N PHE A 135 0.84 -19.93 12.68
CA PHE A 135 0.45 -20.20 11.30
C PHE A 135 0.71 -19.04 10.34
N ARG A 136 1.60 -18.12 10.72
CA ARG A 136 2.05 -17.06 9.81
C ARG A 136 3.10 -17.60 8.86
N SER A 137 2.75 -17.75 7.59
CA SER A 137 3.78 -17.97 6.56
C SER A 137 4.50 -16.66 6.24
N LYS A 138 5.81 -16.76 5.93
CA LYS A 138 6.50 -15.66 5.26
C LYS A 138 5.89 -15.53 3.86
N PRO A 139 5.50 -14.32 3.41
CA PRO A 139 4.99 -14.14 2.07
C PRO A 139 5.99 -14.69 1.05
N VAL A 140 5.51 -15.54 0.16
CA VAL A 140 6.31 -16.09 -0.94
C VAL A 140 5.98 -15.28 -2.18
N GLU A 141 7.00 -14.67 -2.78
CA GLU A 141 6.88 -13.89 -4.00
C GLU A 141 7.35 -14.71 -5.20
N ASP A 142 6.41 -14.96 -6.11
CA ASP A 142 6.60 -15.67 -7.35
C ASP A 142 6.58 -14.65 -8.50
N LEU A 143 7.75 -14.36 -9.04
CA LEU A 143 7.93 -13.36 -10.09
C LEU A 143 7.32 -13.89 -11.39
N LYS A 144 6.49 -13.10 -12.07
CA LYS A 144 5.88 -13.51 -13.35
C LYS A 144 6.39 -12.73 -14.54
N LYS A 145 6.72 -11.45 -14.36
CA LYS A 145 7.19 -10.61 -15.45
C LYS A 145 8.10 -9.50 -14.93
N VAL A 146 9.10 -9.12 -15.71
CA VAL A 146 9.93 -7.94 -15.47
C VAL A 146 9.92 -7.08 -16.71
N ARG A 147 9.82 -5.78 -16.52
CA ARG A 147 9.96 -4.78 -17.58
C ARG A 147 10.81 -3.62 -17.09
N PHE A 148 11.35 -2.88 -18.04
CA PHE A 148 12.02 -1.63 -17.74
C PHE A 148 11.52 -0.53 -18.68
N GLU A 149 10.85 0.47 -18.11
CA GLU A 149 10.24 1.55 -18.87
C GLU A 149 10.54 2.89 -18.21
N ASN A 150 10.91 3.90 -19.01
CA ASN A 150 11.14 5.27 -18.54
C ASN A 150 12.11 5.39 -17.35
N GLY A 151 13.14 4.53 -17.28
CA GLY A 151 14.12 4.54 -16.20
C GLY A 151 13.65 3.85 -14.91
N VAL A 152 12.56 3.09 -14.95
CA VAL A 152 11.99 2.36 -13.82
C VAL A 152 11.88 0.89 -14.16
N MET A 153 12.46 0.04 -13.31
CA MET A 153 12.24 -1.39 -13.35
C MET A 153 10.89 -1.71 -12.71
N ILE A 154 10.07 -2.48 -13.40
CA ILE A 154 8.74 -2.90 -12.96
C ILE A 154 8.74 -4.42 -12.89
N GLU A 155 8.65 -4.95 -11.68
CA GLU A 155 8.52 -6.37 -11.40
C GLU A 155 7.05 -6.68 -11.12
N HIS A 156 6.42 -7.54 -11.90
CA HIS A 156 5.09 -8.07 -11.61
C HIS A 156 5.24 -9.46 -10.99
N TYR A 157 4.64 -9.66 -9.82
CA TYR A 157 4.76 -10.89 -9.06
C TYR A 157 3.44 -11.25 -8.38
N VAL A 158 3.26 -12.54 -8.13
CA VAL A 158 2.17 -13.04 -7.28
C VAL A 158 2.75 -13.27 -5.90
N GLN A 159 2.20 -12.58 -4.90
CA GLN A 159 2.53 -12.79 -3.51
C GLN A 159 1.51 -13.72 -2.89
N ARG A 160 1.97 -14.88 -2.41
CA ARG A 160 1.15 -15.83 -1.66
C ARG A 160 1.45 -15.70 -0.16
N SER A 161 0.41 -15.55 0.64
CA SER A 161 0.49 -15.55 2.10
C SER A 161 -0.60 -16.44 2.69
N GLU A 162 -0.30 -16.98 3.85
CA GLU A 162 -1.19 -17.84 4.62
C GLU A 162 -1.26 -17.31 6.06
N ALA A 163 -2.48 -17.22 6.57
CA ALA A 163 -2.79 -16.77 7.92
C ALA A 163 -3.85 -17.68 8.52
N ALA A 164 -3.81 -17.89 9.83
CA ALA A 164 -4.89 -18.55 10.55
C ALA A 164 -5.44 -17.65 11.65
N TYR A 165 -6.74 -17.79 11.88
CA TYR A 165 -7.47 -17.03 12.87
C TYR A 165 -8.24 -17.98 13.78
N VAL A 166 -8.20 -17.72 15.08
CA VAL A 166 -9.01 -18.41 16.06
C VAL A 166 -10.29 -17.60 16.25
N LEU A 167 -11.38 -18.13 15.73
CA LEU A 167 -12.71 -17.55 15.84
C LEU A 167 -13.46 -18.19 17.01
N THR A 168 -13.77 -17.38 18.02
CA THR A 168 -14.52 -17.80 19.20
C THR A 168 -15.85 -17.07 19.24
N ASN A 169 -16.95 -17.81 19.31
CA ASN A 169 -18.30 -17.28 19.52
C ASN A 169 -18.85 -17.86 20.83
N ARG A 170 -18.96 -17.03 21.86
CA ARG A 170 -19.49 -17.35 23.19
C ARG A 170 -21.01 -17.20 23.28
N SER A 171 -21.62 -16.53 22.30
CA SER A 171 -23.06 -16.28 22.29
C SER A 171 -23.88 -17.56 22.09
N GLY A 172 -25.14 -17.52 22.50
CA GLY A 172 -26.10 -18.60 22.30
C GLY A 172 -26.65 -18.71 20.87
N ALA A 173 -26.20 -17.88 19.94
CA ALA A 173 -26.69 -17.82 18.56
C ALA A 173 -25.52 -17.84 17.56
N PRO A 174 -25.73 -18.33 16.32
CA PRO A 174 -24.72 -18.21 15.29
C PRO A 174 -24.45 -16.74 14.94
N ARG A 175 -23.26 -16.47 14.38
CA ARG A 175 -22.78 -15.15 13.96
C ARG A 175 -22.11 -15.25 12.61
N ASP A 176 -22.41 -14.31 11.71
CA ASP A 176 -21.67 -14.12 10.47
C ASP A 176 -20.57 -13.09 10.73
N VAL A 177 -19.32 -13.52 10.63
CA VAL A 177 -18.15 -12.72 10.96
C VAL A 177 -17.54 -12.19 9.68
N TYR A 178 -17.49 -10.88 9.53
CA TYR A 178 -16.93 -10.19 8.37
C TYR A 178 -15.57 -9.64 8.77
N LEU A 179 -14.53 -10.11 8.09
CA LEU A 179 -13.16 -9.64 8.23
C LEU A 179 -12.81 -8.80 7.00
N ALA A 180 -12.57 -7.51 7.20
CA ALA A 180 -12.02 -6.66 6.16
C ALA A 180 -10.57 -7.02 5.88
N LEU A 181 -10.25 -7.19 4.59
CA LEU A 181 -8.91 -7.54 4.13
C LEU A 181 -8.25 -6.31 3.51
N ASN A 182 -7.05 -5.98 3.98
CA ASN A 182 -6.23 -4.93 3.37
C ASN A 182 -5.40 -5.53 2.21
N ILE A 183 -6.08 -5.91 1.13
CA ILE A 183 -5.49 -6.54 -0.06
C ILE A 183 -5.99 -5.87 -1.33
N VAL A 184 -5.24 -6.01 -2.43
CA VAL A 184 -5.64 -5.45 -3.74
C VAL A 184 -6.85 -6.19 -4.33
N LYS A 185 -7.58 -5.58 -5.27
CA LYS A 185 -8.78 -6.19 -5.89
C LYS A 185 -8.41 -7.42 -6.71
N ASN A 186 -7.29 -7.34 -7.41
CA ASN A 186 -6.67 -8.44 -8.13
C ASN A 186 -6.00 -9.45 -7.19
N SER A 187 -6.84 -10.08 -6.38
CA SER A 187 -6.46 -11.09 -5.40
C SER A 187 -7.41 -12.27 -5.47
N LYS A 188 -6.92 -13.41 -4.99
CA LYS A 188 -7.69 -14.63 -4.77
C LYS A 188 -7.59 -15.01 -3.31
N VAL A 189 -8.75 -15.26 -2.68
CA VAL A 189 -8.84 -15.62 -1.27
C VAL A 189 -9.50 -17.00 -1.18
N GLN A 190 -8.88 -17.90 -0.41
CA GLN A 190 -9.40 -19.25 -0.15
C GLN A 190 -9.50 -19.47 1.37
N GLY A 191 -10.49 -20.28 1.78
CA GLY A 191 -10.72 -20.64 3.18
C GLY A 191 -11.76 -19.79 3.92
N ALA A 192 -12.27 -18.73 3.29
CA ALA A 192 -13.49 -18.05 3.73
C ALA A 192 -14.73 -18.88 3.34
N ASP A 193 -15.80 -18.80 4.14
CA ASP A 193 -17.07 -19.48 3.84
C ASP A 193 -17.83 -18.73 2.72
N GLU A 194 -17.73 -17.40 2.68
CA GLU A 194 -18.23 -16.52 1.63
C GLU A 194 -17.24 -15.35 1.44
N LEU A 195 -17.19 -14.78 0.24
CA LEU A 195 -16.47 -13.54 -0.03
C LEU A 195 -17.50 -12.45 -0.29
N ASP A 196 -17.22 -11.27 0.21
CA ASP A 196 -18.02 -10.08 -0.03
C ASP A 196 -17.12 -8.87 -0.31
N PHE A 197 -17.69 -7.73 -0.66
CA PHE A 197 -16.95 -6.53 -0.97
C PHE A 197 -17.71 -5.29 -0.51
N ASP A 198 -17.04 -4.45 0.27
CA ASP A 198 -17.56 -3.16 0.70
C ASP A 198 -17.19 -2.07 -0.31
N LEU A 199 -18.20 -1.60 -1.05
CA LEU A 199 -18.05 -0.54 -2.05
C LEU A 199 -17.73 0.82 -1.43
N GLU A 200 -18.11 1.06 -0.17
CA GLU A 200 -17.91 2.36 0.47
C GLU A 200 -16.46 2.53 0.93
N SER A 201 -15.88 1.49 1.54
CA SER A 201 -14.47 1.49 1.97
C SER A 201 -13.48 0.93 0.94
N ASP A 202 -13.98 0.43 -0.20
CA ASP A 202 -13.21 -0.24 -1.26
C ASP A 202 -12.43 -1.45 -0.75
N LYS A 203 -13.02 -2.24 0.16
CA LYS A 203 -12.37 -3.36 0.83
C LYS A 203 -12.99 -4.72 0.51
N PRO A 204 -12.19 -5.72 0.10
CA PRO A 204 -12.61 -7.12 0.10
C PRO A 204 -12.88 -7.64 1.52
N LEU A 205 -13.91 -8.46 1.67
CA LEU A 205 -14.34 -9.02 2.94
C LEU A 205 -14.30 -10.56 2.89
N ALA A 206 -13.68 -11.17 3.90
CA ALA A 206 -13.82 -12.61 4.16
C ALA A 206 -14.94 -12.84 5.17
N VAL A 207 -15.90 -13.69 4.83
CA VAL A 207 -17.03 -14.04 5.70
C VAL A 207 -16.83 -15.43 6.29
N PHE A 208 -16.98 -15.54 7.60
CA PHE A 208 -16.94 -16.80 8.34
C PHE A 208 -18.22 -17.03 9.13
N ALA A 209 -18.79 -18.23 9.05
CA ALA A 209 -19.90 -18.65 9.88
C ALA A 209 -19.37 -19.16 11.24
N ALA A 210 -19.72 -18.48 12.32
CA ALA A 210 -19.42 -18.92 13.68
C ALA A 210 -20.66 -19.55 14.31
N GLN A 211 -20.60 -20.85 14.62
CA GLN A 211 -21.69 -21.53 15.33
C GLN A 211 -21.82 -21.02 16.77
N ALA A 212 -23.00 -21.15 17.36
CA ALA A 212 -23.21 -20.79 18.77
C ALA A 212 -22.28 -21.58 19.70
N LYS A 213 -21.72 -20.93 20.72
CA LYS A 213 -20.83 -21.55 21.72
C LYS A 213 -19.70 -22.38 21.10
N SER A 214 -19.02 -21.85 20.09
CA SER A 214 -17.99 -22.55 19.35
C SER A 214 -16.65 -21.83 19.38
N LYS A 215 -15.57 -22.61 19.20
CA LYS A 215 -14.21 -22.12 18.96
C LYS A 215 -13.65 -22.90 17.79
N SER A 216 -13.23 -22.21 16.74
CA SER A 216 -12.74 -22.81 15.50
C SER A 216 -11.52 -22.07 14.96
N GLN A 217 -10.60 -22.81 14.34
CA GLN A 217 -9.49 -22.22 13.62
C GLN A 217 -9.87 -22.08 12.15
N ARG A 218 -9.70 -20.88 11.58
CA ARG A 218 -10.01 -20.54 10.19
C ARG A 218 -8.72 -20.16 9.48
N LYS A 219 -8.33 -20.97 8.49
CA LYS A 219 -7.13 -20.71 7.68
C LYS A 219 -7.53 -19.96 6.42
N LEU A 220 -6.81 -18.89 6.12
CA LEU A 220 -6.92 -18.13 4.88
C LEU A 220 -5.64 -18.28 4.07
N VAL A 221 -5.81 -18.57 2.78
CA VAL A 221 -4.75 -18.49 1.78
C VAL A 221 -5.08 -17.33 0.86
N ILE A 222 -4.18 -16.37 0.78
CA ILE A 222 -4.33 -15.14 0.02
C ILE A 222 -3.25 -15.10 -1.04
N GLU A 223 -3.65 -14.95 -2.30
CA GLU A 223 -2.77 -14.70 -3.43
C GLU A 223 -3.09 -13.30 -3.97
N GLN A 224 -2.07 -12.43 -4.08
CA GLN A 224 -2.21 -11.06 -4.57
C GLN A 224 -1.32 -10.86 -5.79
N ALA A 225 -1.86 -10.29 -6.88
CA ALA A 225 -1.05 -9.87 -8.02
C ALA A 225 -0.59 -8.43 -7.79
N LEU A 226 0.71 -8.27 -7.56
CA LEU A 226 1.33 -7.00 -7.20
C LEU A 226 2.40 -6.61 -8.22
N GLN A 227 2.70 -5.31 -8.25
CA GLN A 227 3.83 -4.77 -8.97
C GLN A 227 4.76 -4.00 -8.02
N ARG A 228 6.05 -4.12 -8.25
CA ARG A 228 7.10 -3.38 -7.55
C ARG A 228 7.85 -2.52 -8.56
N ARG A 229 7.90 -1.22 -8.28
CA ARG A 229 8.57 -0.22 -9.11
C ARG A 229 9.86 0.21 -8.42
N SER A 230 10.98 -0.01 -9.09
CA SER A 230 12.33 0.29 -8.61
C SER A 230 13.00 1.24 -9.61
N PRO A 231 13.18 2.52 -9.29
CA PRO A 231 13.88 3.43 -10.19
C PRO A 231 15.34 3.02 -10.36
N LEU A 232 15.94 3.35 -11.51
CA LEU A 232 17.31 2.95 -11.86
C LEU A 232 18.34 3.25 -10.77
N TYR A 233 18.22 4.40 -10.10
CA TYR A 233 19.17 4.82 -9.06
C TYR A 233 19.08 4.00 -7.77
N SER A 234 17.98 3.26 -7.54
CA SER A 234 17.81 2.39 -6.37
C SER A 234 18.14 0.93 -6.67
N LEU A 235 18.49 0.59 -7.91
CA LEU A 235 18.91 -0.76 -8.28
C LEU A 235 20.32 -1.01 -7.73
N ASP A 236 20.49 -2.16 -7.09
CA ASP A 236 21.78 -2.61 -6.57
C ASP A 236 22.21 -3.91 -7.27
N VAL A 237 23.51 -4.21 -7.16
CA VAL A 237 24.11 -5.39 -7.81
C VAL A 237 23.52 -6.69 -7.25
N ASN A 238 23.25 -6.76 -5.95
CA ASN A 238 22.79 -7.98 -5.29
C ASN A 238 21.34 -8.32 -5.68
N GLY A 239 20.44 -7.35 -5.61
CA GLY A 239 19.04 -7.49 -6.01
C GLY A 239 18.92 -7.86 -7.49
N MET A 240 19.74 -7.26 -8.36
CA MET A 240 19.78 -7.62 -9.78
C MET A 240 20.31 -9.04 -10.02
N LYS A 241 21.31 -9.49 -9.25
CA LYS A 241 21.80 -10.88 -9.28
C LYS A 241 20.74 -11.87 -8.79
N GLU A 242 20.02 -11.53 -7.72
CA GLU A 242 18.91 -12.36 -7.22
C GLU A 242 17.74 -12.40 -8.20
N LEU A 243 17.44 -11.28 -8.87
CA LEU A 243 16.43 -11.22 -9.92
C LEU A 243 16.81 -12.13 -11.10
N ALA A 244 18.06 -12.08 -11.56
CA ALA A 244 18.55 -12.90 -12.68
C ALA A 244 18.54 -14.42 -12.40
N LYS A 245 18.46 -14.84 -11.14
CA LYS A 245 18.35 -16.27 -10.74
C LYS A 245 16.92 -16.79 -10.77
N LYS A 246 15.92 -15.93 -10.96
CA LYS A 246 14.51 -16.33 -10.94
C LYS A 246 14.20 -17.25 -12.13
N PRO A 247 13.60 -18.43 -11.89
CA PRO A 247 13.38 -19.41 -12.94
C PRO A 247 12.35 -18.97 -13.99
N GLU A 248 11.49 -18.01 -13.66
CA GLU A 248 10.43 -17.50 -14.54
C GLU A 248 10.95 -16.59 -15.66
N LEU A 249 12.21 -16.15 -15.58
CA LEU A 249 12.86 -15.37 -16.63
C LEU A 249 13.32 -16.26 -17.78
N THR A 250 13.17 -15.77 -19.00
CA THR A 250 13.74 -16.37 -20.21
C THR A 250 15.27 -16.27 -20.24
N ASP A 251 15.93 -17.09 -21.04
CA ASP A 251 17.39 -17.03 -21.20
C ASP A 251 17.86 -15.68 -21.77
N GLY A 252 17.04 -15.04 -22.61
CA GLY A 252 17.27 -13.69 -23.13
C GLY A 252 17.26 -12.63 -22.03
N GLU A 253 16.21 -12.60 -21.21
CA GLU A 253 16.09 -11.68 -20.08
C GLU A 253 17.23 -11.88 -19.06
N ARG A 254 17.57 -13.14 -18.72
CA ARG A 254 18.68 -13.43 -17.81
C ARG A 254 20.02 -12.91 -18.35
N LYS A 255 20.25 -13.00 -19.67
CA LYS A 255 21.45 -12.46 -20.30
C LYS A 255 21.48 -10.94 -20.22
N ILE A 256 20.36 -10.26 -20.50
CA ILE A 256 20.24 -8.80 -20.40
C ILE A 256 20.53 -8.34 -18.96
N LEU A 257 19.91 -8.99 -17.97
CA LEU A 257 20.15 -8.69 -16.55
C LEU A 257 21.60 -8.97 -16.14
N GLY A 258 22.21 -10.06 -16.62
CA GLY A 258 23.60 -10.38 -16.35
C GLY A 258 24.58 -9.33 -16.89
N GLU A 259 24.35 -8.84 -18.11
CA GLU A 259 25.14 -7.73 -18.68
C GLU A 259 24.91 -6.42 -17.92
N ALA A 260 23.67 -6.13 -17.53
CA ALA A 260 23.35 -4.95 -16.73
C ALA A 260 24.00 -5.00 -15.33
N VAL A 261 24.11 -6.17 -14.72
CA VAL A 261 24.84 -6.38 -13.45
C VAL A 261 26.31 -5.98 -13.59
N LEU A 262 26.98 -6.36 -14.68
CA LEU A 262 28.38 -5.99 -14.92
C LEU A 262 28.56 -4.46 -15.06
N LEU A 263 27.62 -3.80 -15.75
CA LEU A 263 27.62 -2.34 -15.86
C LEU A 263 27.33 -1.66 -14.51
N LEU A 264 26.42 -2.20 -13.70
CA LEU A 264 26.14 -1.71 -12.36
C LEU A 264 27.35 -1.85 -11.42
N GLU A 265 28.12 -2.93 -11.52
CA GLU A 265 29.37 -3.08 -10.76
C GLU A 265 30.40 -1.98 -11.13
N LEU A 266 30.43 -1.54 -12.40
CA LEU A 266 31.25 -0.39 -12.81
C LEU A 266 30.72 0.93 -12.25
N VAL A 267 29.40 1.12 -12.22
CA VAL A 267 28.75 2.29 -11.60
C VAL A 267 29.06 2.35 -10.11
N GLU A 268 28.99 1.22 -9.40
CA GLU A 268 29.29 1.13 -7.97
C GLU A 268 30.75 1.49 -7.68
N LYS A 269 31.69 0.99 -8.49
CA LYS A 269 33.12 1.37 -8.39
C LYS A 269 33.38 2.86 -8.61
N VAL A 270 32.67 3.49 -9.55
CA VAL A 270 32.78 4.95 -9.73
C VAL A 270 32.13 5.69 -8.58
N SER A 271 31.00 5.19 -8.07
CA SER A 271 30.30 5.79 -6.92
C SER A 271 31.15 5.79 -5.65
N THR A 272 31.90 4.72 -5.39
CA THR A 272 32.82 4.66 -4.26
C THR A 272 33.99 5.63 -4.45
N ALA A 273 34.61 5.64 -5.63
CA ALA A 273 35.69 6.58 -5.96
C ALA A 273 35.24 8.06 -5.85
N LEU A 274 34.02 8.37 -6.27
CA LEU A 274 33.42 9.71 -6.18
C LEU A 274 33.16 10.10 -4.71
N SER A 275 32.62 9.19 -3.90
CA SER A 275 32.47 9.38 -2.45
C SER A 275 33.81 9.69 -1.78
N ASP A 276 34.86 8.91 -2.09
CA ASP A 276 36.18 9.12 -1.50
C ASP A 276 36.83 10.41 -2.00
N ALA A 277 36.64 10.76 -3.28
CA ALA A 277 37.11 12.02 -3.83
C ALA A 277 36.44 13.24 -3.18
N ASN A 278 35.13 13.17 -2.90
CA ASN A 278 34.38 14.22 -2.20
C ASN A 278 34.83 14.37 -0.75
N LYS A 279 35.05 13.28 -0.02
CA LYS A 279 35.62 13.34 1.34
C LYS A 279 36.99 14.01 1.36
N GLU A 280 37.81 13.75 0.34
CA GLU A 280 39.11 14.41 0.21
C GLU A 280 38.99 15.90 -0.11
N VAL A 281 38.02 16.30 -0.95
CA VAL A 281 37.69 17.73 -1.18
C VAL A 281 37.31 18.41 0.14
N GLU A 282 36.42 17.82 0.93
CA GLU A 282 36.00 18.34 2.23
C GLU A 282 37.19 18.48 3.19
N ARG A 283 38.07 17.46 3.23
CA ARG A 283 39.28 17.48 4.06
C ARG A 283 40.23 18.60 3.66
N ILE A 284 40.47 18.80 2.36
CA ILE A 284 41.32 19.87 1.84
C ILE A 284 40.71 21.25 2.15
N GLN A 285 39.39 21.40 2.03
CA GLN A 285 38.69 22.65 2.37
C GLN A 285 38.83 23.00 3.85
N SER A 286 38.62 22.02 4.74
CA SER A 286 38.84 22.18 6.19
C SER A 286 40.30 22.55 6.50
N ASP A 287 41.27 21.91 5.84
CA ASP A 287 42.69 22.25 6.02
C ASP A 287 43.00 23.67 5.52
N LEU A 288 42.41 24.11 4.40
CA LEU A 288 42.55 25.48 3.88
C LEU A 288 41.97 26.52 4.84
N GLU A 289 40.80 26.28 5.41
CA GLU A 289 40.19 27.16 6.40
C GLU A 289 41.09 27.31 7.64
N ARG A 290 41.54 26.20 8.21
CA ARG A 290 42.48 26.19 9.35
C ARG A 290 43.76 26.97 9.03
N MET A 291 44.34 26.78 7.85
CA MET A 291 45.56 27.46 7.43
C MET A 291 45.36 28.97 7.22
N ARG A 292 44.21 29.38 6.68
CA ARG A 292 43.83 30.80 6.55
C ARG A 292 43.63 31.45 7.92
N GLU A 293 43.04 30.73 8.87
CA GLU A 293 42.93 31.19 10.25
C GLU A 293 44.30 31.32 10.93
N HIS A 294 45.20 30.34 10.76
CA HIS A 294 46.57 30.43 11.27
C HIS A 294 47.32 31.63 10.67
N LEU A 295 47.18 31.87 9.37
CA LEU A 295 47.78 33.03 8.70
C LEU A 295 47.23 34.35 9.26
N LYS A 296 45.92 34.42 9.49
CA LYS A 296 45.26 35.59 10.12
C LYS A 296 45.73 35.82 11.55
N ALA A 297 45.94 34.75 12.32
CA ALA A 297 46.43 34.82 13.70
C ALA A 297 47.90 35.25 13.80
N LEU A 298 48.73 34.88 12.80
CA LEU A 298 50.14 35.26 12.74
C LEU A 298 50.35 36.76 12.47
N GLY A 299 49.49 37.37 11.63
CA GLY A 299 49.53 38.81 11.33
C GLY A 299 50.89 39.33 10.82
N ASP A 300 51.04 40.65 10.74
CA ASP A 300 52.23 41.35 10.20
C ASP A 300 53.54 41.16 11.01
N LYS A 301 53.55 40.27 12.02
CA LYS A 301 54.68 40.07 12.94
C LYS A 301 55.85 39.27 12.35
N SER A 302 55.77 38.83 11.10
CA SER A 302 56.76 37.91 10.51
C SER A 302 57.93 38.57 9.78
N GLY A 303 57.91 39.88 9.53
CA GLY A 303 59.05 40.65 8.99
C GLY A 303 59.66 40.11 7.68
N SER A 304 58.98 39.17 7.02
CA SER A 304 59.47 38.45 5.86
C SER A 304 58.64 38.84 4.63
N PRO A 305 59.26 39.01 3.46
CA PRO A 305 58.55 39.39 2.25
C PRO A 305 57.40 38.41 1.96
N ALA A 306 56.28 38.92 1.46
CA ALA A 306 55.00 38.20 1.28
C ALA A 306 55.08 36.86 0.49
N GLY A 307 56.20 36.57 -0.18
CA GLY A 307 56.47 35.31 -0.89
C GLY A 307 57.28 34.27 -0.12
N ALA A 308 57.76 34.55 1.11
CA ALA A 308 58.66 33.66 1.87
C ALA A 308 58.02 32.98 3.09
N ASN A 309 56.72 33.19 3.34
CA ASN A 309 56.04 32.55 4.46
C ASN A 309 55.63 31.11 4.10
N PRO A 310 56.13 30.07 4.81
CA PRO A 310 55.84 28.66 4.51
C PRO A 310 54.34 28.30 4.60
N ILE A 311 53.52 29.14 5.24
CA ILE A 311 52.06 28.96 5.29
C ILE A 311 51.40 29.37 3.97
N VAL A 312 51.88 30.45 3.33
CA VAL A 312 51.35 30.93 2.04
C VAL A 312 51.64 29.91 0.94
N THR A 313 52.87 29.36 0.90
CA THR A 313 53.23 28.31 -0.06
C THR A 313 52.36 27.06 0.13
N ARG A 314 52.10 26.67 1.38
CA ARG A 314 51.24 25.52 1.68
C ARG A 314 49.77 25.75 1.33
N ILE A 315 49.27 26.98 1.47
CA ILE A 315 47.92 27.36 1.02
C ILE A 315 47.84 27.22 -0.51
N LEU A 316 48.81 27.73 -1.26
CA LEU A 316 48.84 27.59 -2.71
C LEU A 316 48.89 26.13 -3.14
N GLU A 317 49.70 25.28 -2.48
CA GLU A 317 49.73 23.84 -2.73
C GLU A 317 48.38 23.16 -2.48
N LEU A 318 47.66 23.55 -1.42
CA LEU A 318 46.34 23.02 -1.09
C LEU A 318 45.27 23.52 -2.07
N GLU A 319 45.35 24.77 -2.54
CA GLU A 319 44.46 25.32 -3.57
C GLU A 319 44.67 24.61 -4.92
N ASP A 320 45.92 24.35 -5.30
CA ASP A 320 46.25 23.56 -6.49
C ASP A 320 45.73 22.13 -6.37
N ARG A 321 45.89 21.49 -5.21
CA ARG A 321 45.32 20.15 -4.94
C ARG A 321 43.80 20.15 -4.99
N LEU A 322 43.15 21.16 -4.40
CA LEU A 322 41.70 21.32 -4.42
C LEU A 322 41.19 21.44 -5.86
N SER A 323 41.84 22.26 -6.69
CA SER A 323 41.46 22.42 -8.10
C SER A 323 41.58 21.12 -8.89
N LYS A 324 42.66 20.36 -8.69
CA LYS A 324 42.86 19.03 -9.29
C LYS A 324 41.80 18.03 -8.82
N GLN A 325 41.51 18.01 -7.53
CA GLN A 325 40.53 17.10 -6.95
C GLN A 325 39.11 17.40 -7.44
N ARG A 326 38.73 18.68 -7.56
CA ARG A 326 37.43 19.08 -8.13
C ARG A 326 37.29 18.65 -9.59
N ARG A 327 38.34 18.80 -10.41
CA ARG A 327 38.34 18.27 -11.79
C ARG A 327 38.19 16.76 -11.81
N ALA A 328 38.84 16.04 -10.89
CA ALA A 328 38.68 14.60 -10.77
C ALA A 328 37.23 14.23 -10.42
N VAL A 329 36.58 14.94 -9.48
CA VAL A 329 35.16 14.76 -9.16
C VAL A 329 34.28 14.97 -10.39
N GLU A 330 34.46 16.08 -11.13
CA GLU A 330 33.72 16.36 -12.37
C GLU A 330 33.86 15.21 -13.40
N THR A 331 35.08 14.72 -13.63
CA THR A 331 35.30 13.59 -14.54
C THR A 331 34.67 12.28 -14.05
N LEU A 332 34.61 12.06 -12.73
CA LEU A 332 33.96 10.89 -12.13
C LEU A 332 32.44 11.00 -12.21
N GLU A 333 31.87 12.19 -12.03
CA GLU A 333 30.44 12.47 -12.22
C GLU A 333 30.01 12.21 -13.67
N ASP A 334 30.77 12.72 -14.64
CA ASP A 334 30.52 12.46 -16.06
C ASP A 334 30.60 10.96 -16.39
N SER A 335 31.64 10.28 -15.89
CA SER A 335 31.79 8.83 -16.09
C SER A 335 30.67 8.03 -15.41
N GLN A 336 30.20 8.47 -14.24
CA GLN A 336 29.08 7.84 -13.56
C GLN A 336 27.79 7.99 -14.36
N ARG A 337 27.55 9.18 -14.93
CA ARG A 337 26.39 9.47 -15.76
C ARG A 337 26.38 8.63 -17.03
N GLU A 338 27.50 8.58 -17.74
CA GLU A 338 27.66 7.77 -18.96
C GLU A 338 27.37 6.28 -18.68
N LYS A 339 27.99 5.72 -17.64
CA LYS A 339 27.77 4.31 -17.26
C LYS A 339 26.33 4.03 -16.84
N ARG A 340 25.66 4.98 -16.17
CA ARG A 340 24.23 4.84 -15.84
C ARG A 340 23.34 4.88 -17.08
N ASP A 341 23.68 5.70 -18.07
CA ASP A 341 22.98 5.73 -19.35
C ASP A 341 23.18 4.41 -20.12
N ASP A 342 24.37 3.79 -20.01
CA ASP A 342 24.61 2.45 -20.59
C ASP A 342 23.79 1.36 -19.89
N VAL A 343 23.70 1.38 -18.55
CA VAL A 343 22.79 0.48 -17.81
C VAL A 343 21.35 0.69 -18.28
N LYS A 344 20.92 1.95 -18.40
CA LYS A 344 19.57 2.29 -18.86
C LYS A 344 19.28 1.72 -20.24
N LYS A 345 20.13 1.99 -21.24
CA LYS A 345 19.98 1.47 -22.61
C LYS A 345 19.94 -0.05 -22.64
N LYS A 346 20.75 -0.71 -21.81
CA LYS A 346 20.75 -2.17 -21.74
C LYS A 346 19.44 -2.68 -21.16
N LEU A 347 18.94 -2.07 -20.09
CA LEU A 347 17.68 -2.47 -19.46
C LEU A 347 16.45 -2.13 -20.31
N GLU A 348 16.48 -1.09 -21.15
CA GLU A 348 15.36 -0.76 -22.06
C GLU A 348 15.02 -1.90 -23.03
N THR A 349 15.96 -2.81 -23.31
CA THR A 349 15.70 -4.02 -24.12
C THR A 349 14.98 -5.14 -23.34
N LEU A 350 14.71 -4.93 -22.04
CA LEU A 350 14.08 -5.91 -21.16
C LEU A 350 12.55 -5.84 -21.26
N GLY A 351 11.94 -6.90 -21.80
CA GLY A 351 10.50 -7.02 -21.97
C GLY A 351 9.96 -6.57 -23.33
N GLU A 352 10.83 -6.43 -24.34
CA GLU A 352 10.45 -6.22 -25.76
C GLU A 352 9.99 -7.51 -26.48
N ASP A 353 9.95 -8.66 -25.79
CA ASP A 353 9.48 -9.95 -26.33
C ASP A 353 8.01 -10.27 -25.98
#